data_AF-A0A2K3JLC6-F1
#
_entry.id   AF-A0A2K3JLC6-F1
#
_cell.length_a   1.000
_cell.length_b   1.000
_cell.length_c   1.000
_cell.angle_alpha   90.00
_cell.angle_beta   90.00
_cell.angle_gamma   90.00
#
_symmetry.space_group_name_H-M   'P 1'
#
loop_
_entity.id
_entity.type
_entity.pdbx_description
1 polymer ?
#
loop_
_entity_poly.entity_id
_entity_poly.type
_entity_poly.pdbx_seq_one_letter_code
_entity_poly.pdbx_strand_id
1 'polypeptide(L)'
;MKANSYAASLVMSEGESIHDFCWYPYMSASDPVTNVFATTTRDHPIHLWDATSGQLRCTYRAYDAMDEITAAFSVAFNPAGTK
;
A
#
# COMPACT_ATOMS: atom_id res chain seq x y z
N MET A 1 2.14 -3.55 35.90
CA MET A 1 2.66 -2.99 34.63
C MET A 1 1.47 -2.84 33.69
N LYS A 2 1.02 -1.61 33.37
CA LYS A 2 -0.05 -1.42 32.37
C LYS A 2 0.53 -1.80 31.00
N ALA A 3 -0.09 -2.76 30.32
CA ALA A 3 0.25 -3.06 28.93
C ALA A 3 0.06 -1.80 28.08
N ASN A 4 0.97 -1.57 27.14
CA ASN A 4 0.98 -0.38 26.31
C ASN A 4 -0.24 -0.46 25.35
N SER A 5 -1.26 0.37 25.56
CA SER A 5 -2.55 0.33 24.84
C SER A 5 -2.46 0.78 23.37
N TYR A 6 -1.26 1.10 22.90
CA TYR A 6 -0.96 1.55 21.54
C TYR A 6 -0.21 0.49 20.72
N ALA A 7 -0.26 -0.77 21.12
CA ALA A 7 0.28 -1.85 20.31
C ALA A 7 -0.43 -1.89 18.94
N ALA A 8 0.35 -1.98 17.87
CA ALA A 8 -0.22 -2.13 16.53
C ALA A 8 -1.03 -3.43 16.45
N SER A 9 -2.26 -3.34 15.95
CA SER A 9 -3.11 -4.51 15.70
C SER A 9 -2.66 -5.28 14.46
N LEU A 10 -1.98 -4.60 13.53
CA LEU A 10 -1.58 -5.13 12.24
C LEU A 10 -0.23 -4.53 11.83
N VAL A 11 0.64 -5.37 11.27
CA VAL A 11 1.95 -4.98 10.75
C VAL A 11 2.07 -5.55 9.35
N MET A 12 2.40 -4.69 8.39
CA MET A 12 2.61 -5.05 6.99
C MET A 12 4.08 -4.80 6.65
N SER A 13 4.70 -5.76 5.97
CA SER A 13 6.14 -5.75 5.70
C SER A 13 6.39 -5.75 4.20
N GLU A 14 7.31 -4.88 3.78
CA GLU A 14 7.86 -4.86 2.44
C GLU A 14 9.27 -5.46 2.45
N GLY A 15 9.73 -5.95 1.30
CA GLY A 15 11.04 -6.61 1.19
C GLY A 15 12.23 -5.64 1.29
N GLU A 16 11.98 -4.35 1.09
CA GLU A 16 13.00 -3.31 0.97
C GLU A 16 12.47 -1.96 1.51
N SER A 17 13.27 -0.90 1.33
CA SER A 17 12.87 0.46 1.71
C SER A 17 11.59 0.92 0.99
N ILE A 18 10.59 1.33 1.77
CA ILE A 18 9.38 1.99 1.27
C ILE A 18 9.74 3.43 0.90
N HIS A 19 9.46 3.82 -0.33
CA HIS A 19 9.64 5.19 -0.81
C HIS A 19 8.46 6.09 -0.41
N ASP A 20 7.23 5.59 -0.57
CA ASP A 20 6.00 6.35 -0.34
C ASP A 20 4.82 5.41 -0.06
N PHE A 21 3.76 5.95 0.54
CA PHE A 21 2.49 5.26 0.73
C PHE A 21 1.32 6.24 0.64
N CYS A 22 0.16 5.76 0.18
CA CYS A 22 -1.04 6.59 0.08
C CYS A 22 -2.29 5.78 0.46
N TRP A 23 -3.15 6.37 1.28
CA TRP A 23 -4.46 5.80 1.60
C TRP A 23 -5.45 6.03 0.46
N TYR A 24 -6.38 5.08 0.28
CA TYR A 24 -7.53 5.35 -0.58
C TYR A 24 -8.31 6.57 -0.04
N PRO A 25 -8.64 7.57 -0.87
CA PRO A 25 -9.17 8.86 -0.38
C PRO A 25 -10.47 8.75 0.41
N TYR A 26 -11.26 7.72 0.12
CA TYR A 26 -12.54 7.45 0.78
C TYR A 26 -12.46 6.26 1.75
N MET A 27 -11.25 5.97 2.27
CA MET A 27 -11.05 4.91 3.24
C MET A 27 -12.02 5.04 4.42
N SER A 28 -12.67 3.93 4.76
CA SER A 28 -13.42 3.76 6.00
C SER A 28 -13.14 2.40 6.61
N ALA A 29 -12.79 2.36 7.90
CA ALA A 29 -12.63 1.11 8.63
C ALA A 29 -13.95 0.31 8.75
N SER A 30 -15.11 0.94 8.55
CA SER A 30 -16.41 0.25 8.55
C SER A 30 -16.75 -0.38 7.19
N ASP A 31 -16.04 -0.01 6.12
CA ASP A 31 -16.19 -0.58 4.79
C ASP A 31 -14.85 -1.22 4.36
N PRO A 32 -14.68 -2.54 4.60
CA PRO A 32 -13.44 -3.26 4.29
C PRO A 32 -12.99 -3.13 2.84
N VAL A 33 -13.90 -2.86 1.89
CA VAL A 33 -13.55 -2.71 0.48
C VAL A 33 -12.74 -1.43 0.24
N THR A 34 -13.02 -0.38 1.00
CA THR A 34 -12.33 0.92 0.93
C THR A 34 -11.13 1.02 1.86
N ASN A 35 -11.01 0.11 2.84
CA ASN A 35 -9.98 0.11 3.86
C ASN A 35 -8.63 -0.38 3.32
N VAL A 36 -8.08 0.35 2.36
CA VAL A 36 -6.87 -0.01 1.63
C VAL A 36 -5.91 1.16 1.51
N PHE A 37 -4.63 0.84 1.38
CA PHE A 37 -3.58 1.79 1.05
C PHE A 37 -2.56 1.15 0.12
N ALA A 38 -1.88 1.98 -0.68
CA ALA A 38 -0.83 1.56 -1.59
C ALA A 38 0.54 1.91 -1.02
N THR A 39 1.55 1.10 -1.32
CA THR A 39 2.96 1.33 -0.98
C THR A 39 3.82 1.21 -2.24
N THR A 40 4.88 1.99 -2.30
CA THR A 40 5.94 1.87 -3.31
C THR A 40 7.25 1.49 -2.63
N THR A 41 7.94 0.48 -3.15
CA THR A 41 9.14 -0.08 -2.53
C THR A 41 10.27 -0.09 -3.55
N ARG A 42 11.52 0.14 -3.12
CA ARG A 42 12.71 0.05 -3.99
C ARG A 42 12.76 -1.29 -4.71
N ASP A 43 13.04 -1.30 -6.01
CA ASP A 43 13.19 -2.50 -6.86
C ASP A 43 12.03 -3.52 -6.76
N HIS A 44 10.85 -3.05 -6.33
CA HIS A 44 9.67 -3.86 -6.14
C HIS A 44 8.45 -3.23 -6.80
N PRO A 45 7.44 -4.04 -7.16
CA PRO A 45 6.15 -3.54 -7.63
C PRO A 45 5.44 -2.67 -6.58
N ILE A 46 4.43 -1.93 -7.02
CA ILE A 46 3.51 -1.23 -6.11
C ILE A 46 2.56 -2.29 -5.52
N HIS A 47 2.36 -2.24 -4.20
CA HIS A 47 1.47 -3.13 -3.48
C HIS A 47 0.24 -2.39 -2.96
N LEU A 48 -0.93 -3.02 -3.07
CA LEU A 48 -2.17 -2.54 -2.47
C LEU A 48 -2.56 -3.46 -1.31
N TRP A 49 -2.60 -2.91 -0.11
CA TRP A 49 -2.84 -3.64 1.13
C TRP A 49 -4.28 -3.46 1.62
N ASP A 50 -4.85 -4.50 2.17
CA ASP A 50 -6.05 -4.43 3.02
C ASP A 50 -5.63 -4.15 4.47
N ALA A 51 -5.99 -2.98 5.00
CA ALA A 51 -5.65 -2.58 6.35
C ALA A 51 -6.53 -3.24 7.45
N THR A 52 -7.52 -4.03 7.06
CA THR A 52 -8.35 -4.85 7.96
C THR A 52 -7.69 -6.20 8.22
N SER A 53 -7.21 -6.84 7.17
CA SER A 53 -6.67 -8.21 7.21
C SER A 53 -5.15 -8.30 7.13
N GLY A 54 -4.48 -7.22 6.69
CA GLY A 54 -3.05 -7.17 6.38
C GLY A 54 -2.66 -7.93 5.12
N GLN A 55 -3.65 -8.38 4.34
CA GLN A 55 -3.41 -9.15 3.13
C GLN A 55 -3.15 -8.23 1.93
N LEU A 56 -2.30 -8.71 1.03
CA LEU A 56 -2.06 -8.05 -0.24
C LEU A 56 -3.28 -8.26 -1.16
N ARG A 57 -3.90 -7.18 -1.63
CA ARG A 57 -5.02 -7.22 -2.58
C ARG A 57 -4.56 -7.23 -4.02
N CYS A 58 -3.56 -6.44 -4.35
CA CYS A 58 -3.06 -6.29 -5.72
C CYS A 58 -1.55 -5.98 -5.77
N THR A 59 -0.94 -6.35 -6.89
CA THR A 59 0.45 -6.02 -7.24
C THR A 59 0.45 -5.33 -8.60
N TYR A 60 0.92 -4.09 -8.66
CA TYR A 60 1.03 -3.32 -9.91
C TYR A 60 2.50 -3.19 -10.31
N ARG A 61 2.83 -3.69 -11.50
CA ARG A 61 4.20 -3.70 -12.03
C ARG A 61 4.33 -2.61 -13.09
N ALA A 62 5.27 -1.71 -12.88
CA ALA A 62 5.74 -0.80 -13.90
C ALA A 62 6.99 -1.41 -14.54
N TYR A 63 7.10 -1.28 -15.86
CA TYR A 63 8.21 -1.80 -16.64
C TYR A 63 8.91 -0.66 -17.36
N ASP A 64 10.23 -0.71 -17.43
CA ASP A 64 11.01 0.22 -18.23
C ASP A 64 11.13 -0.23 -19.70
N ALA A 65 11.98 0.44 -20.48
CA ALA A 65 12.19 0.13 -21.89
C ALA A 65 12.88 -1.22 -22.14
N MET A 66 13.46 -1.83 -21.11
CA MET A 66 14.15 -3.13 -21.15
C MET A 66 13.31 -4.26 -20.56
N ASP A 67 12.02 -4.01 -20.27
CA ASP A 67 11.09 -4.96 -19.64
C ASP A 67 11.51 -5.35 -18.20
N GLU A 68 12.31 -4.51 -17.54
CA GLU A 68 12.69 -4.68 -16.15
C GLU A 68 11.66 -4.01 -15.23
N ILE A 69 11.46 -4.59 -14.03
CA ILE A 69 10.58 -3.97 -13.03
C ILE A 69 11.21 -2.67 -12.56
N THR A 70 10.47 -1.57 -12.71
CA THR A 70 10.90 -0.26 -12.20
C THR A 70 10.06 0.14 -11.00
N ALA A 71 10.71 0.62 -9.95
CA ALA A 71 10.06 1.10 -8.75
C ALA A 71 9.49 2.51 -8.94
N ALA A 72 8.32 2.76 -8.37
CA ALA A 72 7.81 4.11 -8.22
C ALA A 72 8.47 4.83 -7.03
N PHE A 73 8.67 6.14 -7.14
CA PHE A 73 9.16 6.99 -6.05
C PHE A 73 8.03 7.61 -5.22
N SER A 74 6.83 7.70 -5.78
CA SER A 74 5.64 8.23 -5.12
C SER A 74 4.37 7.57 -5.65
N VAL A 75 3.31 7.58 -4.87
CA VAL A 75 1.99 7.03 -5.23
C VAL A 75 0.86 7.94 -4.76
N ALA A 76 -0.17 8.08 -5.59
CA ALA A 76 -1.40 8.77 -5.23
C ALA A 76 -2.61 8.10 -5.91
N PHE A 77 -3.76 8.15 -5.24
CA PHE A 77 -5.04 7.76 -5.85
C PHE A 77 -5.65 8.94 -6.59
N ASN A 78 -6.23 8.68 -7.76
CA ASN A 78 -7.15 9.60 -8.41
C ASN A 78 -8.51 9.54 -7.68
N PRO A 79 -8.93 10.59 -6.94
CA PRO A 79 -10.20 10.57 -6.21
C PRO A 79 -11.43 10.50 -7.14
N ALA A 80 -11.30 10.93 -8.41
CA ALA A 80 -12.38 10.80 -9.38
C ALA A 80 -12.52 9.35 -9.94
N GLY A 81 -11.56 8.46 -9.67
CA GLY A 81 -11.57 7.09 -10.17
C GLY A 81 -11.49 6.96 -11.69
N THR A 82 -11.15 8.04 -12.40
CA THR A 82 -10.97 8.02 -13.85
C THR A 82 -9.61 7.43 -14.21
N LYS A 83 -9.52 6.90 -15.42
CA LYS A 83 -8.25 6.47 -16.01
C LYS A 83 -7.30 7.63 -16.24
#